data_AF-A0A2P7Z6U6-F1
#
_entry.id   AF-A0A2P7Z6U6-F1
#
_cell.length_a   1.000
_cell.length_b   1.000
_cell.length_c   1.000
_cell.angle_alpha   90.00
_cell.angle_beta   90.00
_cell.angle_gamma   90.00
#
_symmetry.space_group_name_H-M   'P 1'
#
loop_
_entity.id
_entity.type
_entity.pdbx_description
1 polymer ?
#
loop_
_entity_poly.entity_id
_entity_poly.type
_entity_poly.pdbx_seq_one_letter_code
_entity_poly.pdbx_strand_id
1 'polypeptide(L)'
;MSSEPAANRLRLAKEIQNYGHETDAPCDRCFARILKGKEVKCIVMEHNNRLRCSECVRLGRPCVNLSWASLDKTRDEYRKKVDEDEAELSRVLARLMRNKKILRQAEQRARKKMECLASEMDANNELEVEEDCPAADALVGLSPAVWSTLDLANQAIDFSSTVQGQAV
;
A
#
# COMPACT_ATOMS: atom_id res chain seq x y z
N MET A 1 -20.59 29.01 42.52
CA MET A 1 -20.44 29.73 41.24
C MET A 1 -19.58 28.88 40.33
N SER A 2 -20.14 28.30 39.27
CA SER A 2 -19.38 27.51 38.30
C SER A 2 -18.52 28.45 37.46
N SER A 3 -17.21 28.21 37.39
CA SER A 3 -16.32 29.00 36.55
C SER A 3 -16.77 28.91 35.07
N GLU A 4 -16.65 30.00 34.31
CA GLU A 4 -17.00 30.04 32.87
C GLU A 4 -16.47 28.84 32.05
N PRO A 5 -15.27 28.28 32.33
CA PRO A 5 -14.76 27.09 31.64
C PRO A 5 -15.54 25.80 31.93
N ALA A 6 -16.19 25.70 33.10
CA ALA A 6 -17.01 24.54 33.47
C ALA A 6 -18.38 24.61 32.78
N ALA A 7 -19.00 25.80 32.75
CA ALA A 7 -20.27 26.02 32.05
C ALA A 7 -20.15 25.76 30.54
N ASN A 8 -19.05 26.21 29.91
CA ASN A 8 -18.81 25.95 28.48
C ASN A 8 -18.58 24.47 28.17
N ARG A 9 -17.90 23.73 29.05
CA ARG A 9 -17.71 22.27 28.89
C ARG A 9 -19.02 21.51 28.99
N LEU A 10 -19.88 21.89 29.94
CA LEU A 10 -21.23 21.33 30.09
C LEU A 10 -22.13 21.62 28.88
N ARG A 11 -22.07 22.84 28.34
CA ARG A 11 -22.78 23.20 27.11
C ARG A 11 -22.33 22.33 25.93
N LEU A 12 -21.02 22.22 25.71
CA LEU A 12 -20.47 21.42 24.62
C LEU A 12 -20.84 19.94 24.76
N ALA A 13 -20.79 19.38 25.97
CA ALA A 13 -21.19 18.00 26.22
C ALA A 13 -22.67 17.75 25.86
N LYS A 14 -23.57 18.68 26.22
CA LYS A 14 -24.99 18.62 25.84
C LYS A 14 -25.19 18.74 24.32
N GLU A 15 -24.47 19.64 23.66
CA GLU A 15 -24.57 19.80 22.20
C GLU A 15 -24.08 18.53 21.46
N ILE A 16 -23.00 17.90 21.94
CA ILE A 16 -22.51 16.61 21.40
C ILE A 16 -23.56 15.51 21.61
N GLN A 17 -24.17 15.44 22.79
CA GLN A 17 -25.17 14.42 23.10
C GLN A 17 -26.44 14.57 22.22
N ASN A 18 -26.83 15.81 21.92
CA ASN A 18 -28.07 16.07 21.19
C ASN A 18 -27.90 16.02 19.67
N TYR A 19 -26.73 16.43 19.14
CA TYR A 19 -26.54 16.67 17.70
C TYR A 19 -25.23 16.09 17.14
N GLY A 20 -24.37 15.54 18.01
CA GLY A 20 -23.11 14.96 17.61
C GLY A 20 -23.30 13.64 16.88
N HIS A 21 -22.71 13.53 15.69
CA HIS A 21 -22.63 12.27 14.96
C HIS A 21 -21.17 11.95 14.62
N GLU A 22 -20.82 10.67 14.65
CA GLU A 22 -19.52 10.22 14.19
C GLU A 22 -19.45 10.38 12.67
N THR A 23 -18.33 10.91 12.15
CA THR A 23 -18.09 11.01 10.71
C THR A 23 -17.13 9.93 10.25
N ASP A 24 -17.43 9.33 9.09
CA ASP A 24 -16.53 8.39 8.42
C ASP A 24 -15.25 9.08 7.93
N ALA A 25 -15.36 10.36 7.58
CA ALA A 25 -14.24 11.21 7.16
C ALA A 25 -13.86 12.18 8.29
N PRO A 26 -12.82 11.87 9.09
CA PRO A 26 -12.38 12.75 10.16
C PRO A 26 -11.71 14.02 9.61
N CYS A 27 -11.83 15.14 10.35
CA CYS A 27 -11.04 16.34 10.03
C CYS A 27 -9.53 16.07 10.21
N ASP A 28 -8.65 16.85 9.56
CA ASP A 28 -7.19 16.64 9.57
C ASP A 28 -6.62 16.45 10.99
N ARG A 29 -7.16 17.17 11.96
CA ARG A 29 -6.70 17.12 13.35
C ARG A 29 -7.10 15.82 14.03
N CYS A 30 -8.32 15.34 13.81
CA CYS A 30 -8.76 14.06 14.31
C CYS A 30 -8.01 12.93 13.58
N PHE A 31 -7.84 13.04 12.27
CA PHE A 31 -7.09 12.10 11.45
C PHE A 31 -5.63 11.96 11.91
N ALA A 32 -4.92 13.07 12.15
CA ALA A 32 -3.55 13.05 12.66
C ALA A 32 -3.41 12.43 14.06
N ARG A 33 -4.49 12.38 14.87
CA ARG A 33 -4.48 11.68 16.16
C ARG A 33 -4.74 10.19 15.99
N ILE A 34 -5.64 9.82 15.09
CA ILE A 34 -5.92 8.43 14.71
C ILE A 34 -4.65 7.78 14.18
N LEU A 35 -3.91 8.45 13.28
CA LEU A 35 -2.63 7.97 12.76
C LEU A 35 -1.55 7.78 13.84
N LYS A 36 -1.64 8.51 14.96
CA LYS A 36 -0.74 8.37 16.12
C LYS A 36 -1.20 7.26 17.08
N GLY A 37 -2.14 6.41 16.67
CA GLY A 37 -2.66 5.30 17.47
C GLY A 37 -3.56 5.75 18.63
N LYS A 38 -4.07 6.99 18.62
CA LYS A 38 -5.03 7.43 19.63
C LYS A 38 -6.44 7.04 19.19
N GLU A 39 -7.17 6.37 20.07
CA GLU A 39 -8.58 6.05 19.89
C GLU A 39 -9.43 7.33 20.02
N VAL A 40 -9.47 8.11 18.93
CA VAL A 40 -10.18 9.38 18.86
C VAL A 40 -11.16 9.31 17.71
N LYS A 41 -12.44 9.47 18.03
CA LYS A 41 -13.49 9.61 17.02
C LYS A 41 -13.71 11.08 16.68
N CYS A 42 -13.92 11.37 15.40
CA CYS A 42 -14.31 12.71 14.97
C CYS A 42 -15.82 12.83 15.10
N ILE A 43 -16.30 13.62 16.06
CA ILE A 43 -17.73 13.86 16.24
C ILE A 43 -18.05 15.22 15.65
N VAL A 44 -18.88 15.23 14.61
CA VAL A 44 -19.30 16.42 13.90
C VAL A 44 -20.60 16.93 14.51
N MET A 45 -20.68 18.25 14.65
CA MET A 45 -21.81 18.95 15.23
C MET A 45 -21.98 20.31 14.56
N GLU A 46 -23.20 20.83 14.58
CA GLU A 46 -23.46 22.20 14.15
C GLU A 46 -23.08 23.17 15.28
N HIS A 47 -22.25 24.16 14.97
CA HIS A 47 -21.85 25.19 15.93
C HIS A 47 -21.77 26.54 15.22
N ASN A 48 -22.61 27.50 15.63
CA ASN A 48 -22.74 28.82 15.01
C ASN A 48 -23.01 28.73 13.49
N ASN A 49 -24.01 27.94 13.08
CA ASN A 49 -24.42 27.70 11.69
C ASN A 49 -23.29 27.19 10.78
N ARG A 50 -22.29 26.52 11.35
CA ARG A 50 -21.20 25.87 10.63
C ARG A 50 -20.97 24.49 11.18
N LEU A 51 -20.75 23.53 10.28
CA LEU A 51 -20.35 22.18 10.64
C LEU A 51 -18.92 22.19 11.20
N ARG A 52 -18.73 21.74 12.44
CA ARG A 52 -17.42 21.64 13.09
C ARG A 52 -17.34 20.37 13.92
N CYS A 53 -16.14 19.77 14.04
CA CYS A 53 -15.97 18.69 15.00
C CYS A 53 -15.86 19.21 16.44
N SER A 54 -16.31 18.41 17.40
CA SER A 54 -16.28 18.70 18.84
C SER A 54 -14.91 19.14 19.34
N GLU A 55 -13.85 18.51 18.84
CA GLU A 55 -12.48 18.83 19.22
C GLU A 55 -12.02 20.20 18.70
N CYS A 56 -12.42 20.58 17.48
CA CYS A 56 -12.11 21.90 16.93
C CYS A 56 -12.92 23.00 17.64
N VAL A 57 -14.17 22.73 18.01
CA VAL A 57 -14.99 23.64 18.83
C VAL A 57 -14.34 23.82 20.20
N ARG A 58 -13.98 22.74 20.88
CA ARG A 58 -13.29 22.75 22.19
C ARG A 58 -12.00 23.56 22.17
N LEU A 59 -11.24 23.48 21.08
CA LEU A 59 -9.97 24.19 20.91
C LEU A 59 -10.13 25.61 20.34
N GLY A 60 -11.34 26.03 19.96
CA GLY A 60 -11.58 27.33 19.32
C GLY A 60 -10.89 27.50 17.96
N ARG A 61 -10.62 26.40 17.24
CA ARG A 61 -9.87 26.41 15.97
C ARG A 61 -10.78 26.11 14.76
N PRO A 62 -10.41 26.56 13.56
CA PRO A 62 -11.12 26.17 12.34
C PRO A 62 -11.02 24.66 12.14
N CYS A 63 -12.13 24.05 11.70
CA CYS A 63 -12.20 22.64 11.35
C CYS A 63 -11.98 22.54 9.83
N VAL A 64 -10.78 22.15 9.42
CA VAL A 64 -10.41 21.96 8.01
C VAL A 64 -10.95 20.58 7.57
N ASN A 65 -11.56 20.50 6.38
CA ASN A 65 -12.24 19.33 5.77
C ASN A 65 -13.71 19.08 6.13
N LEU A 66 -14.43 20.04 6.72
CA LEU A 66 -15.90 19.99 6.76
C LEU A 66 -16.58 20.99 5.81
N SER A 67 -15.79 21.78 5.06
CA SER A 67 -16.28 22.60 3.95
C SER A 67 -16.08 21.88 2.62
N TRP A 68 -17.13 21.85 1.79
CA TRP A 68 -17.13 21.23 0.46
C TRP A 68 -15.91 21.60 -0.39
N ALA A 69 -15.55 22.88 -0.45
CA ALA A 69 -14.38 23.34 -1.20
C ALA A 69 -13.04 22.75 -0.73
N SER A 70 -12.90 22.43 0.57
CA SER A 70 -11.70 21.79 1.09
C SER A 70 -11.67 20.30 0.80
N LEU A 71 -12.83 19.65 0.80
CA LEU A 71 -12.98 18.23 0.43
C LEU A 71 -12.69 18.04 -1.07
N ASP A 72 -13.23 18.89 -1.93
CA ASP A 72 -12.98 18.84 -3.37
C ASP A 72 -11.50 19.04 -3.69
N LYS A 73 -10.87 20.07 -3.10
CA LYS A 73 -9.43 20.32 -3.28
C LYS A 73 -8.58 19.14 -2.79
N THR A 74 -8.88 18.60 -1.61
CA THR A 74 -8.14 17.44 -1.06
C THR A 74 -8.32 16.22 -1.95
N ARG A 75 -9.54 15.95 -2.43
CA ARG A 75 -9.81 14.85 -3.38
C ARG A 75 -8.95 15.00 -4.63
N ASP A 76 -8.93 16.18 -5.23
CA ASP A 76 -8.22 16.40 -6.49
C ASP A 76 -6.70 16.30 -6.30
N GLU A 77 -6.16 16.84 -5.20
CA GLU A 77 -4.74 16.71 -4.84
C GLU A 77 -4.31 15.26 -4.59
N TYR A 78 -5.11 14.49 -3.86
CA TYR A 78 -4.77 13.10 -3.55
C TYR A 78 -5.00 12.17 -4.74
N ARG A 79 -5.98 12.46 -5.59
CA ARG A 79 -6.15 11.75 -6.87
C ARG A 79 -4.90 11.90 -7.74
N LYS A 80 -4.37 13.12 -7.85
CA LYS A 80 -3.12 13.36 -8.59
C LYS A 80 -1.94 12.57 -8.02
N LYS A 81 -1.80 12.50 -6.70
CA LYS A 81 -0.75 11.71 -6.04
C LYS A 81 -0.89 10.22 -6.33
N VAL A 82 -2.11 9.69 -6.29
CA VAL A 82 -2.38 8.29 -6.66
C VAL A 82 -1.98 8.04 -8.11
N ASP A 83 -2.39 8.89 -9.04
CA ASP A 83 -2.05 8.75 -10.46
C ASP A 83 -0.51 8.79 -10.68
N GLU A 84 0.20 9.65 -9.93
CA GLU A 84 1.67 9.74 -9.94
C GLU A 84 2.33 8.46 -9.41
N ASP A 85 1.87 7.94 -8.27
CA ASP A 85 2.37 6.72 -7.64
C ASP A 85 2.11 5.48 -8.52
N GLU A 86 0.94 5.39 -9.15
CA GLU A 86 0.60 4.32 -10.10
C GLU A 86 1.51 4.34 -11.34
N ALA A 87 1.82 5.53 -11.85
CA ALA A 87 2.75 5.69 -12.95
C ALA A 87 4.18 5.27 -12.56
N GLU A 88 4.62 5.60 -11.35
CA GLU A 88 5.92 5.15 -10.83
C GLU A 88 5.96 3.62 -10.66
N LEU A 89 4.94 3.04 -10.03
CA LEU A 89 4.82 1.59 -9.84
C LEU A 89 4.90 0.85 -11.18
N SER A 90 4.21 1.35 -12.20
CA SER A 90 4.25 0.79 -13.56
C SER A 90 5.66 0.80 -14.16
N ARG A 91 6.44 1.87 -13.96
CA ARG A 91 7.85 1.95 -14.42
C ARG A 91 8.74 0.94 -13.68
N VAL A 92 8.56 0.80 -12.37
CA VAL A 92 9.33 -0.15 -11.56
C VAL A 92 9.03 -1.58 -11.98
N LEU A 93 7.76 -1.93 -12.19
CA LEU A 93 7.34 -3.25 -12.67
C LEU A 93 7.94 -3.56 -14.05
N ALA A 94 7.89 -2.62 -14.99
CA ALA A 94 8.48 -2.81 -16.31
C ALA A 94 10.00 -3.06 -16.24
N ARG A 95 10.71 -2.34 -15.37
CA ARG A 95 12.15 -2.56 -15.14
C ARG A 95 12.41 -3.95 -14.53
N LEU A 96 11.63 -4.36 -13.54
CA LEU A 96 11.75 -5.67 -12.90
C LEU A 96 11.57 -6.81 -13.91
N MET A 97 10.56 -6.70 -14.78
CA MET A 97 10.29 -7.70 -15.82
C MET A 97 11.45 -7.82 -16.82
N ARG A 98 12.04 -6.69 -17.23
CA ARG A 98 13.26 -6.72 -18.07
C ARG A 98 14.42 -7.41 -17.38
N ASN A 99 14.69 -7.08 -16.11
CA ASN A 99 15.79 -7.69 -15.36
C ASN A 99 15.59 -9.19 -15.18
N LYS A 100 14.36 -9.64 -14.89
CA LYS A 100 14.03 -11.07 -14.78
C LYS A 100 14.22 -11.82 -16.10
N LYS A 101 13.89 -11.19 -17.23
CA LYS A 101 14.16 -11.77 -18.56
C LYS A 101 15.65 -11.94 -18.81
N ILE A 102 16.45 -10.93 -18.48
CA ILE A 102 17.91 -10.98 -18.61
C ILE A 102 18.49 -12.08 -17.72
N LEU A 103 18.03 -12.18 -16.47
CA LEU A 103 18.46 -13.22 -15.53
C LEU A 103 18.19 -14.63 -16.09
N ARG A 104 16.97 -14.90 -16.57
CA ARG A 104 16.63 -16.19 -17.21
C ARG A 104 17.53 -16.50 -18.40
N GLN A 105 17.85 -15.50 -19.22
CA GLN A 105 18.76 -15.69 -20.36
C GLN A 105 20.19 -16.01 -19.90
N ALA A 106 20.66 -15.37 -18.83
CA ALA A 106 21.97 -15.64 -18.25
C ALA A 106 22.04 -17.07 -17.67
N GLU A 107 21.01 -17.49 -16.93
CA GLU A 107 20.89 -18.85 -16.39
C GLU A 107 20.88 -19.92 -17.49
N GLN A 108 20.10 -19.70 -18.56
CA GLN A 108 20.07 -20.60 -19.72
C GLN A 108 21.44 -20.71 -20.40
N ARG A 109 22.17 -19.60 -20.54
CA ARG A 109 23.52 -19.60 -21.12
C ARG A 109 24.52 -20.32 -20.21
N ALA A 110 24.44 -20.08 -18.90
CA ALA A 110 25.28 -20.77 -17.92
C ALA A 110 25.05 -22.28 -17.95
N ARG A 111 23.79 -22.72 -18.00
CA ARG A 111 23.43 -24.14 -18.12
C ARG A 111 23.99 -24.77 -19.41
N LYS A 112 23.81 -24.13 -20.56
CA LYS A 112 24.37 -24.63 -21.83
C LYS A 112 25.89 -24.74 -21.79
N LYS A 113 26.57 -23.76 -21.19
CA LYS A 113 28.04 -23.79 -21.03
C LYS A 113 28.48 -24.94 -20.12
N MET A 114 27.75 -25.19 -19.04
CA MET A 114 27.98 -26.33 -18.14
C MET A 114 27.80 -27.66 -18.88
N GLU A 115 26.74 -27.81 -19.68
CA GLU A 115 26.48 -29.00 -20.49
C GLU A 115 27.59 -29.25 -21.53
N CYS A 116 28.09 -28.20 -22.19
CA CYS A 116 29.24 -28.33 -23.10
C CYS A 116 30.52 -28.73 -22.37
N LEU A 117 30.82 -28.11 -21.22
CA LEU A 117 32.02 -28.43 -20.45
C LEU A 117 32.00 -29.88 -19.96
N ALA A 118 30.85 -30.36 -19.47
CA ALA A 118 30.67 -31.76 -19.08
C ALA A 118 30.92 -32.71 -20.27
N SER A 119 30.38 -32.39 -21.44
CA SER A 119 30.59 -33.18 -22.66
C SER A 119 32.06 -33.20 -23.11
N GLU A 120 32.79 -32.10 -22.94
CA GLU A 120 34.23 -32.00 -23.24
C GLU A 120 35.07 -32.83 -22.26
N MET A 121 34.74 -32.81 -20.97
CA MET A 121 35.41 -33.63 -19.94
C MET A 121 35.17 -35.13 -20.17
N ASP A 122 33.94 -35.52 -20.52
CA ASP A 122 33.58 -36.89 -20.88
C ASP A 122 34.38 -37.37 -22.11
N ALA A 123 34.49 -36.51 -23.14
CA ALA A 123 35.22 -36.82 -24.37
C ALA A 123 36.74 -36.91 -24.17
N ASN A 124 37.29 -36.16 -23.21
CA ASN A 124 38.71 -36.21 -22.85
C ASN A 124 39.03 -37.30 -21.81
N ASN A 125 38.03 -38.08 -21.37
CA ASN A 125 38.18 -39.15 -20.40
C ASN A 125 38.73 -38.67 -19.04
N GLU A 126 38.47 -37.40 -18.69
CA GLU A 126 38.91 -36.70 -17.47
C GLU A 126 37.85 -36.76 -16.34
N LEU A 127 36.98 -37.77 -16.35
CA LEU A 127 36.03 -38.03 -15.26
C LEU A 127 36.70 -38.75 -14.08
N GLU A 128 37.74 -38.15 -13.50
CA GLU A 128 38.09 -38.46 -12.11
C GLU A 128 37.26 -37.54 -11.21
N VAL A 129 36.13 -38.06 -10.74
CA VAL A 129 35.28 -37.40 -9.76
C VAL A 129 36.04 -37.38 -8.43
N GLU A 130 36.72 -36.27 -8.15
CA GLU A 130 37.12 -35.94 -6.79
C GLU A 130 35.92 -35.26 -6.11
N GLU A 131 35.13 -36.07 -5.40
CA GLU A 131 34.02 -35.64 -4.55
C GLU A 131 34.55 -34.81 -3.37
N ASP A 132 34.72 -33.49 -3.53
CA ASP A 132 34.61 -32.57 -2.41
C ASP A 132 34.35 -31.13 -2.87
N CYS A 133 33.06 -30.76 -2.95
CA CYS A 133 32.63 -29.36 -3.08
C CYS A 133 31.58 -29.06 -2.00
N PRO A 134 31.96 -28.47 -0.85
CA PRO A 134 31.03 -28.15 0.22
C PRO A 134 30.31 -26.83 -0.11
N ALA A 135 29.20 -26.90 -0.85
CA ALA A 135 28.33 -25.73 -1.06
C ALA A 135 26.84 -26.08 -1.23
N ALA A 136 26.38 -27.21 -0.68
CA ALA A 136 24.98 -27.61 -0.71
C ALA A 136 24.07 -26.84 0.27
N ASP A 137 24.62 -25.98 1.14
CA ASP A 137 23.86 -25.34 2.23
C ASP A 137 23.40 -23.90 1.97
N ALA A 138 23.50 -23.38 0.75
CA ALA A 138 22.91 -22.08 0.40
C ALA A 138 21.48 -22.20 -0.13
N LEU A 139 20.66 -23.08 0.47
CA LEU A 139 19.24 -23.17 0.20
C LEU A 139 18.55 -21.98 0.91
N VAL A 140 18.57 -20.81 0.26
CA VAL A 140 17.81 -19.64 0.71
C VAL A 140 16.33 -19.98 0.58
N GLY A 141 15.76 -20.48 1.67
CA GLY A 141 14.34 -20.82 1.78
C GLY A 141 13.48 -19.58 1.57
N LEU A 142 12.99 -19.40 0.35
CA LEU A 142 11.91 -18.46 0.07
C LEU A 142 10.60 -19.07 0.59
N SER A 143 9.96 -18.37 1.53
CA SER A 143 8.75 -18.82 2.23
C SER A 143 7.61 -19.18 1.25
N PRO A 144 6.83 -20.25 1.53
CA PRO A 144 5.66 -20.67 0.75
C PRO A 144 4.64 -19.56 0.42
N ALA A 145 4.58 -18.50 1.23
CA ALA A 145 3.71 -17.34 0.99
C ALA A 145 4.09 -16.51 -0.26
N VAL A 146 5.33 -16.60 -0.73
CA VAL A 146 5.79 -15.92 -1.95
C VAL A 146 5.32 -16.68 -3.20
N TRP A 147 5.14 -17.99 -3.12
CA TRP A 147 4.60 -18.79 -4.22
C TRP A 147 3.11 -18.55 -4.41
N SER A 148 2.33 -18.45 -3.32
CA SER A 148 0.89 -18.19 -3.41
C SER A 148 0.54 -16.82 -3.99
N THR A 149 1.37 -15.81 -3.74
CA THR A 149 1.20 -14.47 -4.31
C THR A 149 1.58 -14.41 -5.80
N LEU A 150 2.54 -15.22 -6.24
CA LEU A 150 2.92 -15.33 -7.64
C LEU A 150 1.86 -16.09 -8.47
N ASP A 151 1.19 -17.08 -7.86
CA ASP A 151 0.14 -17.86 -8.51
C ASP A 151 -1.15 -17.05 -8.69
N LEU A 152 -1.50 -16.20 -7.72
CA LEU A 152 -2.60 -15.24 -7.85
C LEU A 152 -2.34 -14.22 -8.97
N ALA A 153 -1.09 -13.76 -9.11
CA ALA A 153 -0.70 -12.81 -10.15
C ALA A 153 -0.78 -13.45 -11.55
N ASN A 154 -0.47 -14.73 -11.70
CA ASN A 154 -0.61 -15.45 -12.97
C ASN A 154 -2.09 -15.68 -13.33
N GLN A 155 -2.94 -16.04 -12.36
CA GLN A 155 -4.38 -16.25 -12.61
C GLN A 155 -5.11 -14.95 -13.02
N ALA A 156 -4.67 -13.79 -12.52
CA ALA A 156 -5.24 -12.49 -12.91
C ALA A 156 -4.89 -12.09 -14.36
N ILE A 157 -3.78 -12.60 -14.90
CA ILE A 157 -3.34 -12.30 -16.27
C ILE A 157 -4.12 -13.14 -17.30
N ASP A 158 -4.49 -14.38 -16.97
CA ASP A 158 -5.28 -15.25 -17.88
C ASP A 158 -6.76 -14.86 -17.97
N PHE A 159 -7.32 -14.19 -16.96
CA PHE A 159 -8.70 -13.67 -17.05
C PHE A 159 -8.81 -12.41 -17.93
N SER A 160 -7.74 -11.61 -18.04
CA SER A 160 -7.77 -10.36 -18.81
C SER A 160 -7.63 -10.59 -20.31
N SER A 161 -7.01 -11.69 -20.73
CA SER A 161 -6.88 -12.08 -22.14
C SER A 161 -8.15 -12.72 -22.73
N THR A 162 -9.07 -13.21 -21.89
CA THR A 162 -10.31 -13.89 -22.34
C THR A 162 -11.47 -12.91 -22.60
N VAL A 163 -11.47 -11.71 -21.99
CA VAL A 163 -12.58 -10.75 -22.12
C VAL A 163 -12.46 -9.83 -23.36
N GLN A 164 -11.28 -9.73 -23.99
CA GLN A 164 -11.08 -8.91 -25.19
C GLN A 164 -11.39 -9.64 -26.53
N GLY A 165 -11.93 -10.86 -26.48
CA GLY A 165 -12.18 -11.70 -27.67
C GLY A 165 -13.62 -11.73 -28.22
N GLN A 166 -14.58 -10.99 -27.64
CA GLN A 166 -15.96 -10.93 -28.15
C GLN A 166 -16.44 -9.48 -28.26
N ALA A 167 -15.96 -8.78 -29.28
CA ALA A 167 -16.60 -7.57 -29.79
C ALA A 167 -16.23 -7.36 -31.27
N VAL A 168 -16.67 -8.27 -32.14
CA VAL A 168 -17.19 -8.02 -33.50
C VAL A 168 -18.15 -9.14 -33.84
#